data_AF-A0A7S4CQU8-F1
#
_entry.id   AF-A0A7S4CQU8-F1
#
_cell.length_a   1.000
_cell.length_b   1.000
_cell.length_c   1.000
_cell.angle_alpha   90.00
_cell.angle_beta   90.00
_cell.angle_gamma   90.00
#
_symmetry.space_group_name_H-M   'P 1'
#
loop_
_entity.id
_entity.type
_entity.pdbx_description
1 polymer ?
#
loop_
_entity_poly.entity_id
_entity_poly.type
_entity_poly.pdbx_seq_one_letter_code
_entity_poly.pdbx_strand_id
1 'polypeptide(L)'
;VKGTTAAYSGEQLTYDNRCWKPDSSNCSLVSVLDYWNYDRQAMQNDPNIYKTINAPAFTSSGAAVSEEQVMGGIRRNAQGRITHVSGFQYVLDCRVEKERMEGALDV
;
A
#
# COMPACT_ATOMS: atom_id res chain seq x y z
N VAL A 1 6.07 -5.33 7.87
CA VAL A 1 5.17 -4.94 8.98
C VAL A 1 4.59 -6.15 9.73
N LYS A 2 4.89 -7.40 9.35
CA LYS A 2 4.57 -8.56 10.20
C LYS A 2 5.44 -8.50 11.47
N GLY A 3 4.80 -8.40 12.64
CA GLY A 3 5.45 -8.57 13.93
C GLY A 3 5.69 -7.31 14.77
N THR A 4 5.37 -6.10 14.28
CA THR A 4 5.39 -4.90 15.13
C THR A 4 4.07 -4.84 15.89
N THR A 5 4.13 -5.05 17.20
CA THR A 5 2.99 -5.01 18.11
C THR A 5 3.04 -3.73 18.95
N ALA A 6 1.90 -3.07 19.08
CA ALA A 6 1.71 -2.03 20.08
C ALA A 6 0.79 -2.56 21.17
N ALA A 7 1.10 -2.33 22.44
CA ALA A 7 0.22 -2.66 23.54
C ALA A 7 -0.60 -1.43 23.93
N TYR A 8 -1.93 -1.55 23.94
CA TYR A 8 -2.83 -0.50 24.40
C TYR A 8 -3.96 -1.10 25.22
N SER A 9 -4.15 -0.64 26.46
CA SER A 9 -5.21 -1.12 27.36
C SER A 9 -5.24 -2.65 27.56
N GLY A 10 -4.07 -3.30 27.56
CA GLY A 10 -3.95 -4.77 27.70
C GLY A 10 -4.18 -5.57 26.41
N GLU A 11 -4.50 -4.91 25.30
CA GLU A 11 -4.67 -5.52 23.98
C GLU A 11 -3.38 -5.41 23.15
N GLN A 12 -3.03 -6.47 22.40
CA GLN A 12 -1.98 -6.39 21.39
C GLN A 12 -2.57 -5.93 20.05
N LEU A 13 -2.12 -4.77 19.59
CA LEU A 13 -2.50 -4.19 18.31
C LEU A 13 -1.47 -4.60 17.25
N THR A 14 -1.96 -5.13 16.14
CA THR A 14 -1.16 -5.45 14.96
C THR A 14 -1.73 -4.72 13.75
N TYR A 15 -0.95 -4.59 12.68
CA TYR A 15 -1.51 -4.11 11.43
C TYR A 15 -2.67 -5.01 10.97
N ASP A 16 -2.52 -6.33 11.09
CA ASP A 16 -3.52 -7.30 10.63
C ASP A 16 -4.87 -7.22 11.36
N ASN A 17 -4.90 -6.76 12.62
CA ASN A 17 -6.15 -6.60 13.38
C ASN A 17 -6.73 -5.17 13.32
N ARG A 18 -5.96 -4.17 12.90
CA ARG A 18 -6.43 -2.78 12.74
C ARG A 18 -6.63 -2.33 11.30
N CYS A 19 -6.09 -3.05 10.32
CA CYS A 19 -6.18 -2.65 8.93
C CYS A 19 -7.62 -2.75 8.39
N TRP A 20 -7.92 -1.92 7.39
CA TRP A 20 -9.12 -2.05 6.59
C TRP A 20 -8.99 -3.29 5.68
N LYS A 21 -10.07 -4.07 5.58
CA LYS A 21 -10.14 -5.31 4.79
C LYS A 21 -11.42 -5.28 3.95
N PRO A 22 -11.39 -4.76 2.71
CA PRO A 22 -12.59 -4.63 1.88
C PRO A 22 -13.24 -5.99 1.59
N ASP A 23 -12.41 -7.02 1.33
CA ASP A 23 -12.89 -8.36 0.95
C ASP A 23 -12.66 -9.41 2.05
N SER A 24 -12.50 -8.96 3.31
CA SER A 24 -12.30 -9.75 4.54
C SER A 24 -11.04 -10.63 4.65
N SER A 25 -10.31 -10.88 3.55
CA SER A 25 -9.16 -11.80 3.53
C SER A 25 -7.81 -11.15 3.84
N ASN A 26 -7.55 -9.94 3.33
CA ASN A 26 -6.26 -9.26 3.45
C ASN A 26 -6.41 -7.78 3.81
N CYS A 27 -5.40 -7.21 4.46
CA CYS A 27 -5.29 -5.77 4.68
C CYS A 27 -5.15 -5.03 3.34
N SER A 28 -5.89 -3.93 3.20
CA SER A 28 -5.66 -2.97 2.12
C SER A 28 -4.25 -2.40 2.28
N LEU A 29 -3.40 -2.65 1.29
CA LEU A 29 -2.09 -2.04 1.15
C LEU A 29 -1.95 -1.72 -0.33
N VAL A 30 -1.69 -0.45 -0.63
CA VAL A 30 -1.47 0.02 -2.01
C VAL A 30 -0.07 0.61 -2.08
N SER A 31 0.76 0.07 -2.97
CA SER A 31 2.17 0.44 -3.08
C SER A 31 2.70 0.19 -4.48
N VAL A 32 3.81 0.87 -4.82
CA VAL A 32 4.58 0.53 -6.02
C VAL A 32 5.05 -0.93 -6.03
N LEU A 33 5.11 -1.59 -4.87
CA LEU A 33 5.47 -3.00 -4.76
C LEU A 33 4.41 -3.96 -5.33
N ASP A 34 3.19 -3.50 -5.56
CA ASP A 34 2.12 -4.29 -6.21
C ASP A 34 2.53 -4.74 -7.63
N TYR A 35 3.35 -3.97 -8.34
CA TYR A 35 3.86 -4.33 -9.67
C TYR A 35 4.76 -5.57 -9.67
N TRP A 36 5.33 -5.93 -8.52
CA TRP A 36 6.12 -7.15 -8.33
C TRP A 36 5.42 -8.16 -7.44
N ASN A 37 4.12 -7.99 -7.15
CA ASN A 37 3.37 -8.85 -6.24
C ASN A 37 4.05 -9.03 -4.86
N TYR A 38 4.76 -8.01 -4.38
CA TYR A 38 5.60 -8.07 -3.17
C TYR A 38 6.69 -9.16 -3.19
N ASP A 39 7.02 -9.71 -4.36
CA ASP A 39 8.13 -10.63 -4.52
C ASP A 39 9.45 -9.85 -4.54
N ARG A 40 10.21 -10.01 -3.44
CA ARG A 40 11.52 -9.39 -3.28
C ARG A 40 12.48 -9.80 -4.40
N GLN A 41 12.52 -11.07 -4.79
CA GLN A 41 13.44 -11.54 -5.81
C GLN A 41 13.06 -10.99 -7.18
N ALA A 42 11.77 -10.96 -7.51
CA ALA A 42 11.29 -10.38 -8.76
C ALA A 42 11.67 -8.89 -8.87
N MET A 43 11.52 -8.12 -7.79
CA MET A 43 11.91 -6.70 -7.74
C MET A 43 13.43 -6.51 -7.86
N GLN A 44 14.22 -7.30 -7.12
CA GLN A 44 15.68 -7.18 -7.13
C GLN A 44 16.32 -7.57 -8.47
N ASN A 45 15.70 -8.53 -9.17
CA ASN A 45 16.20 -9.05 -10.44
C ASN A 45 15.49 -8.42 -11.65
N ASP A 46 14.72 -7.34 -11.47
CA ASP A 46 14.00 -6.70 -12.57
C ASP A 46 14.99 -6.05 -13.57
N PRO A 47 15.09 -6.56 -14.81
CA PRO A 47 16.02 -6.03 -15.79
C PRO A 47 15.60 -4.66 -16.33
N ASN A 48 14.33 -4.27 -16.17
CA ASN A 48 13.81 -2.98 -16.63
C ASN A 48 12.56 -2.58 -15.84
N ILE A 49 12.79 -1.86 -14.73
CA ILE A 49 11.73 -1.33 -13.85
C ILE A 49 10.68 -0.54 -14.64
N TYR A 50 11.09 0.26 -15.64
CA TYR A 50 10.14 1.04 -16.44
C TYR A 50 9.22 0.17 -17.28
N LYS A 51 9.68 -1.01 -17.75
CA LYS A 51 8.80 -1.96 -18.41
C LYS A 51 7.74 -2.50 -17.44
N THR A 52 8.16 -2.80 -16.22
CA THR A 52 7.29 -3.36 -15.18
C THR A 52 6.24 -2.36 -14.71
N ILE A 53 6.64 -1.12 -14.37
CA ILE A 53 5.69 -0.11 -13.87
C ILE A 53 4.73 0.45 -14.93
N ASN A 54 4.99 0.19 -16.22
CA ASN A 54 4.05 0.52 -17.31
C ASN A 54 3.08 -0.64 -17.62
N ALA A 55 3.21 -1.79 -16.96
CA ALA A 55 2.26 -2.90 -17.08
C ALA A 55 1.12 -2.74 -16.06
N PRO A 56 -0.09 -3.27 -16.31
CA PRO A 56 -1.15 -3.29 -15.31
C PRO A 56 -0.69 -4.02 -14.04
N ALA A 57 -0.99 -3.43 -12.87
CA ALA A 57 -0.79 -4.04 -11.57
C ALA A 57 -2.09 -4.00 -10.76
N PHE A 58 -2.22 -4.94 -9.83
CA PHE A 58 -3.41 -5.09 -9.00
C PHE A 58 -2.99 -5.22 -7.54
N THR A 59 -3.77 -4.62 -6.66
CA THR A 59 -3.60 -4.74 -5.21
C THR A 59 -3.90 -6.18 -4.76
N SER A 60 -3.57 -6.49 -3.51
CA SER A 60 -3.95 -7.78 -2.88
C SER A 60 -5.47 -8.03 -2.82
N SER A 61 -6.29 -6.98 -2.96
CA SER A 61 -7.75 -7.03 -3.07
C SER A 61 -8.25 -7.13 -4.52
N GLY A 62 -7.35 -7.18 -5.50
CA GLY A 62 -7.69 -7.27 -6.93
C GLY A 62 -8.11 -5.94 -7.57
N ALA A 63 -8.02 -4.82 -6.85
CA ALA A 63 -8.26 -3.51 -7.44
C ALA A 63 -7.07 -3.08 -8.31
N ALA A 64 -7.32 -2.36 -9.40
CA ALA A 64 -6.24 -1.82 -10.22
C ALA A 64 -5.44 -0.77 -9.44
N VAL A 65 -4.11 -0.81 -9.54
CA VAL A 65 -3.23 0.19 -8.92
C VAL A 65 -3.26 1.47 -9.75
N SER A 66 -3.61 2.60 -9.12
CA SER A 66 -3.45 3.93 -9.73
C SER A 66 -2.00 4.38 -9.59
N GLU A 67 -1.37 4.71 -10.72
CA GLU A 67 0.00 5.22 -10.76
C GLU A 67 0.14 6.49 -9.91
N GLU A 68 -0.83 7.41 -9.98
CA GLU A 68 -0.83 8.65 -9.18
C GLU A 68 -0.98 8.39 -7.68
N GLN A 69 -1.56 7.25 -7.29
CA GLN A 69 -1.68 6.86 -5.89
C GLN A 69 -0.35 6.32 -5.33
N VAL A 70 0.56 5.79 -6.14
CA VAL A 70 1.78 5.13 -5.64
C VAL A 70 3.08 5.77 -6.10
N MET A 71 3.03 6.71 -7.06
CA MET A 71 4.19 7.38 -7.64
C MET A 71 4.00 8.90 -7.70
N GLY A 72 5.09 9.62 -7.41
CA GLY A 72 5.16 11.08 -7.50
C GLY A 72 6.16 11.56 -8.55
N GLY A 73 5.89 12.72 -9.16
CA GLY A 73 6.79 13.33 -10.14
C GLY A 73 6.91 12.55 -11.46
N ILE A 74 5.84 11.89 -11.88
CA ILE A 74 5.81 11.06 -13.09
C ILE A 74 6.11 11.91 -14.33
N ARG A 75 7.10 11.50 -15.14
CA ARG A 75 7.30 12.03 -16.50
C ARG A 75 7.04 10.92 -17.51
N ARG A 76 6.39 11.28 -18.62
CA ARG A 76 6.02 10.36 -19.70
C ARG A 76 6.63 10.78 -21.03
N ASN A 77 6.83 9.80 -21.91
CA ASN A 77 7.14 10.06 -23.30
C ASN A 77 5.87 10.35 -24.14
N ALA A 78 6.04 10.60 -25.43
CA ALA A 78 4.94 10.89 -26.36
C ALA A 78 3.93 9.74 -26.50
N GLN A 79 4.31 8.50 -26.16
CA GLN A 79 3.42 7.34 -26.16
C GLN A 79 2.71 7.13 -24.82
N GLY A 80 2.84 8.07 -23.87
CA GLY A 80 2.22 7.99 -22.54
C GLY A 80 2.92 7.03 -21.58
N ARG A 81 4.08 6.47 -21.94
CA ARG A 81 4.82 5.56 -21.05
C ARG A 81 5.62 6.33 -20.03
N ILE A 82 5.60 5.88 -18.78
CA ILE A 82 6.42 6.40 -17.69
C ILE A 82 7.90 6.20 -18.05
N THR A 83 8.66 7.28 -18.02
CA THR A 83 10.12 7.30 -18.23
C THR A 83 10.88 7.80 -17.01
N HIS A 84 10.17 8.37 -16.02
CA HIS A 84 10.78 8.86 -14.78
C HIS A 84 9.74 8.91 -13.67
N VAL A 85 10.18 8.61 -12.45
CA VAL A 85 9.44 8.76 -11.20
C VAL A 85 10.41 9.34 -10.16
N SER A 86 9.98 10.36 -9.41
CA SER A 86 10.82 11.04 -8.43
C SER A 86 10.59 10.55 -6.99
N GLY A 87 9.45 9.91 -6.72
CA GLY A 87 9.14 9.40 -5.39
C GLY A 87 8.11 8.27 -5.41
N PHE A 88 8.14 7.46 -4.36
CA PHE A 88 7.20 6.37 -4.14
C PHE A 88 6.38 6.62 -2.89
N GLN A 89 5.12 6.20 -2.93
CA GLN A 89 4.16 6.24 -1.84
C GLN A 89 3.68 4.83 -1.53
N TYR A 90 3.45 4.56 -0.25
CA TYR A 90 2.67 3.41 0.21
C TYR A 90 1.52 3.91 1.07
N VAL A 91 0.34 3.35 0.85
CA VAL A 91 -0.89 3.69 1.57
C VAL A 91 -1.29 2.48 2.40
N LEU A 92 -1.36 2.69 3.71
CA LEU A 92 -1.81 1.71 4.70
C LEU A 92 -3.16 2.19 5.22
N ASP A 93 -4.23 1.46 4.92
CA ASP A 93 -5.56 1.83 5.40
C ASP A 93 -5.84 1.15 6.73
N CYS A 94 -6.07 1.95 7.76
CA CYS A 94 -6.46 1.49 9.09
C CYS A 94 -7.95 1.78 9.34
N ARG A 95 -8.63 0.87 10.04
CA ARG A 95 -9.98 1.09 10.53
C ARG A 95 -9.93 2.12 11.66
N VAL A 96 -10.79 3.13 11.58
CA VAL A 96 -11.08 4.01 12.71
C VAL A 96 -12.30 3.43 13.44
N GLU A 97 -12.12 2.92 14.65
CA GLU A 97 -13.22 2.54 15.51
C GLU A 97 -13.81 3.81 16.13
N LYS A 98 -14.96 4.24 15.61
CA LYS A 98 -15.64 5.48 16.02
C LYS A 98 -15.97 5.52 17.52
N GLU A 99 -16.18 4.36 18.14
CA GLU A 99 -16.60 4.24 19.55
C GLU A 99 -15.49 4.55 20.57
N ARG A 100 -14.21 4.63 20.18
CA ARG A 100 -13.09 4.77 21.13
C ARG A 100 -12.55 6.21 21.28
N MET A 101 -13.02 7.16 20.46
CA MET A 101 -12.59 8.57 20.54
C MET A 101 -13.54 9.46 21.36
N GLU A 102 -14.80 9.07 21.53
CA GLU A 102 -15.77 9.86 22.31
C GLU A 102 -15.49 9.77 23.83
N GLY A 103 -14.76 8.76 24.31
CA GLY A 103 -14.34 8.67 25.72
C GLY A 103 -13.02 9.37 26.05
N ALA A 104 -12.33 9.96 25.07
CA ALA A 104 -11.01 10.60 25.26
C ALA A 104 -11.02 12.13 25.10
N LEU A 105 -12.18 12.72 24.78
CA LEU A 105 -12.37 14.17 24.63
C LEU A 105 -13.20 14.80 25.76
N ASP A 106 -13.63 14.01 26.75
CA ASP A 106 -14.27 14.48 27.98
C ASP A 106 -13.25 14.61 29.14
N VAL A 107 -12.19 15.40 28.94
CA VAL A 107 -11.33 15.93 30.02
C VAL A 107 -11.04 17.40 29.78
#